data_AF-A0A1Q4Z9G4-F1
#
_entry.id   AF-A0A1Q4Z9G4-F1
#
_cell.length_a   1.000
_cell.length_b   1.000
_cell.length_c   1.000
_cell.angle_alpha   90.00
_cell.angle_beta   90.00
_cell.angle_gamma   90.00
#
_symmetry.space_group_name_H-M   'P 1'
#
loop_
_entity.id
_entity.type
_entity.pdbx_description
1 polymer ?
#
loop_
_entity_poly.entity_id
_entity_poly.type
_entity_poly.pdbx_seq_one_letter_code
_entity_poly.pdbx_strand_id
1 'polypeptide(L)'
;MLLITGPAGAGKSTLADAWARGRPTPTVHISLDDVRDWVKSGYANPEDGWDELSERQYTVARRCVALAVHEYARIGYGCVVDDAVFPGMIKIIHDRMSGWRDSGASLIDNSGMGVDETVGLLNEVLRQG
;
A
#
# COMPACT_ATOMS: atom_id res chain seq x y z
N MET A 1 -3.79 -6.85 -8.38
CA MET A 1 -3.54 -6.11 -7.12
C MET A 1 -2.52 -5.03 -7.41
N LEU A 2 -2.65 -3.86 -6.79
CA LEU A 2 -1.79 -2.69 -7.01
C LEU A 2 -1.28 -2.18 -5.65
N LEU A 3 0.02 -1.93 -5.50
CA LEU A 3 0.57 -1.16 -4.36
C LEU A 3 0.88 0.25 -4.86
N ILE A 4 0.55 1.28 -4.06
CA ILE A 4 0.94 2.66 -4.30
C ILE A 4 1.76 3.13 -3.09
N THR A 5 2.97 3.62 -3.35
CA THR A 5 3.92 4.09 -2.34
C THR A 5 4.39 5.52 -2.65
N GLY A 6 5.10 6.17 -1.73
CA GLY A 6 5.54 7.57 -1.82
C GLY A 6 5.46 8.31 -0.48
N PRO A 7 6.03 9.52 -0.37
CA PRO A 7 6.08 10.29 0.88
C PRO A 7 4.68 10.66 1.41
N ALA A 8 4.61 11.03 2.69
CA ALA A 8 3.38 11.55 3.30
C ALA A 8 2.86 12.77 2.51
N GLY A 9 1.54 12.85 2.30
CA GLY A 9 0.93 13.94 1.53
C GLY A 9 1.04 13.82 0.00
N ALA A 10 1.71 12.79 -0.56
CA ALA A 10 1.87 12.61 -2.01
C ALA A 10 0.57 12.24 -2.77
N GLY A 11 -0.60 12.22 -2.11
CA GLY A 11 -1.88 11.90 -2.74
C GLY A 11 -2.15 10.42 -3.00
N LYS A 12 -1.37 9.50 -2.41
CA LYS A 12 -1.48 8.04 -2.61
C LYS A 12 -2.88 7.50 -2.33
N SER A 13 -3.46 7.89 -1.20
CA SER A 13 -4.79 7.45 -0.77
C SER A 13 -5.87 7.96 -1.72
N THR A 14 -5.79 9.21 -2.14
CA THR A 14 -6.70 9.80 -3.15
C THR A 14 -6.61 9.04 -4.47
N LEU A 15 -5.40 8.70 -4.91
CA LEU A 15 -5.18 7.96 -6.14
C LEU A 15 -5.69 6.50 -6.04
N ALA A 16 -5.42 5.84 -4.92
CA ALA A 16 -5.88 4.48 -4.65
C ALA A 16 -7.41 4.39 -4.62
N ASP A 17 -8.09 5.32 -3.93
CA ASP A 17 -9.55 5.39 -3.89
C ASP A 17 -10.15 5.65 -5.28
N ALA A 18 -9.62 6.65 -6.01
CA ALA A 18 -10.08 6.97 -7.36
C ALA A 18 -9.92 5.77 -8.31
N TRP A 19 -8.78 5.06 -8.24
CA TRP A 19 -8.54 3.87 -9.05
C TRP A 19 -9.49 2.73 -8.70
N ALA A 20 -9.68 2.44 -7.40
CA ALA A 20 -10.57 1.37 -6.94
C ALA A 20 -12.03 1.62 -7.40
N ARG A 21 -12.51 2.86 -7.28
CA ARG A 21 -13.86 3.27 -7.74
C ARG A 21 -14.05 3.15 -9.24
N GLY A 22 -12.97 3.30 -10.02
CA GLY A 22 -13.00 3.20 -11.48
C GLY A 22 -13.02 1.77 -12.02
N ARG A 23 -12.92 0.75 -11.17
CA ARG A 23 -12.87 -0.65 -11.62
C ARG A 23 -14.25 -1.19 -12.00
N PRO A 24 -14.34 -2.00 -13.08
CA PRO A 24 -15.59 -2.66 -13.47
C PRO A 24 -15.93 -3.87 -12.58
N THR A 25 -14.99 -4.31 -11.74
CA THR A 25 -15.15 -5.43 -10.80
C THR A 25 -15.00 -4.94 -9.35
N PRO A 26 -15.64 -5.60 -8.37
CA PRO A 26 -15.48 -5.26 -6.96
C PRO A 26 -13.99 -5.17 -6.58
N THR A 27 -13.60 -4.00 -6.07
CA THR A 27 -12.21 -3.68 -5.77
C THR A 27 -12.14 -2.99 -4.41
N VAL A 28 -11.30 -3.50 -3.52
CA VAL A 28 -11.06 -2.92 -2.20
C VAL A 28 -9.83 -2.03 -2.24
N HIS A 29 -9.91 -0.89 -1.56
CA HIS A 29 -8.77 -0.07 -1.19
C HIS A 29 -8.46 -0.31 0.29
N ILE A 30 -7.20 -0.68 0.59
CA ILE A 30 -6.73 -0.98 1.95
C ILE A 30 -5.58 -0.02 2.29
N SER A 31 -5.80 0.86 3.25
CA SER A 31 -4.79 1.80 3.74
C SER A 31 -4.01 1.26 4.92
N LEU A 32 -2.67 1.33 4.82
CA LEU A 32 -1.82 1.02 5.96
C LEU A 32 -2.03 2.03 7.09
N ASP A 33 -2.24 3.30 6.77
CA ASP A 33 -2.43 4.35 7.77
C ASP A 33 -3.71 4.12 8.56
N ASP A 34 -4.81 3.71 7.90
CA ASP A 34 -6.06 3.34 8.59
C ASP A 34 -5.85 2.16 9.57
N VAL A 35 -5.04 1.16 9.19
CA VAL A 35 -4.74 0.00 10.05
C VAL A 35 -3.84 0.42 11.22
N ARG A 36 -2.89 1.32 10.99
CA ARG A 36 -2.05 1.87 12.07
C ARG A 36 -2.90 2.65 13.07
N ASP A 37 -3.88 3.40 12.59
CA ASP A 37 -4.83 4.15 13.41
C ASP A 37 -5.69 3.26 14.32
N TRP A 38 -5.74 1.94 14.13
CA TRP A 38 -6.42 1.04 15.06
C TRP A 38 -5.75 0.99 16.44
N VAL A 39 -4.46 1.30 16.54
CA VAL A 39 -3.76 1.42 17.82
C VAL A 39 -4.17 2.74 18.48
N LYS A 40 -5.12 2.69 19.44
CA LYS A 40 -5.62 3.90 20.12
C LYS A 40 -4.85 4.28 21.38
N SER A 41 -4.14 3.34 21.99
CA SER A 41 -3.31 3.58 23.17
C SER A 41 -1.90 3.07 22.91
N GLY A 42 -0.89 3.88 23.21
CA GLY A 42 0.52 3.57 22.94
C GLY A 42 0.88 3.62 21.45
N TYR A 43 0.13 4.39 20.63
CA TYR A 43 0.46 4.62 19.23
C TYR A 43 1.86 5.25 19.10
N ALA A 44 2.70 4.66 18.26
CA ALA A 44 4.02 5.16 17.97
C ALA A 44 3.98 5.94 16.64
N ASN A 45 4.03 7.27 16.76
CA ASN A 45 3.99 8.17 15.61
C ASN A 45 5.39 8.27 14.97
N PRO A 46 5.57 7.91 13.70
CA PRO A 46 6.85 8.03 13.01
C PRO A 46 7.37 9.48 12.93
N GLU A 47 6.50 10.48 13.04
CA GLU A 47 6.91 11.89 13.08
C GLU A 47 7.65 12.26 14.37
N ASP A 48 7.41 11.53 15.46
CA ASP A 48 8.10 11.71 16.74
C ASP A 48 9.46 10.99 16.78
N GLY A 49 9.74 10.16 15.76
CA GLY A 49 10.96 9.38 15.62
C GLY A 49 10.71 7.93 15.22
N TRP A 50 11.74 7.30 14.64
CA TRP A 50 11.72 5.89 14.28
C TRP A 50 12.48 5.05 15.30
N ASP A 51 11.73 4.34 16.15
CA ASP A 51 12.26 3.43 17.17
C ASP A 51 11.75 1.99 16.99
N GLU A 52 12.13 1.08 17.89
CA GLU A 52 11.69 -0.32 17.85
C GLU A 52 10.16 -0.47 17.96
N LEU A 53 9.49 0.42 18.69
CA LEU A 53 8.04 0.35 18.87
C LEU A 53 7.33 0.75 17.58
N SER A 54 7.76 1.85 16.95
CA SER A 54 7.31 2.26 15.61
C SER A 54 7.52 1.13 14.60
N GLU A 55 8.70 0.49 14.56
CA GLU A 55 8.94 -0.64 13.64
C GLU A 55 8.01 -1.84 13.91
N ARG A 56 7.79 -2.20 15.18
CA ARG A 56 6.87 -3.29 15.55
C ARG A 56 5.43 -2.98 15.15
N GLN A 57 4.96 -1.75 15.37
CA GLN A 57 3.61 -1.33 14.97
C GLN A 57 3.43 -1.34 13.45
N TYR A 58 4.41 -0.84 12.68
CA TYR A 58 4.40 -0.96 11.22
C TYR A 58 4.39 -2.41 10.74
N THR A 59 5.16 -3.28 11.40
CA THR A 59 5.24 -4.70 11.03
C THR A 59 3.90 -5.41 11.22
N VAL A 60 3.23 -5.21 12.35
CA VAL A 60 1.91 -5.83 12.58
C VAL A 60 0.83 -5.23 11.66
N ALA A 61 0.86 -3.92 11.42
CA ALA A 61 -0.09 -3.27 10.51
C ALA A 61 0.03 -3.82 9.08
N ARG A 62 1.26 -3.97 8.55
CA ARG A 62 1.49 -4.60 7.24
C ARG A 62 1.01 -6.05 7.18
N ARG A 63 1.14 -6.81 8.28
CA ARG A 63 0.61 -8.17 8.36
C ARG A 63 -0.92 -8.20 8.32
N CYS A 64 -1.59 -7.27 9.01
CA CYS A 64 -3.05 -7.12 8.95
C CYS A 64 -3.53 -6.77 7.54
N VAL A 65 -2.86 -5.83 6.86
CA VAL A 65 -3.12 -5.50 5.45
C VAL A 65 -2.97 -6.75 4.57
N ALA A 66 -1.91 -7.54 4.75
CA ALA A 66 -1.69 -8.79 4.02
C ALA A 66 -2.87 -9.79 4.16
N LEU A 67 -3.35 -9.96 5.39
CA LEU A 67 -4.47 -10.85 5.68
C LEU A 67 -5.76 -10.33 5.05
N ALA A 68 -6.03 -9.03 5.13
CA ALA A 68 -7.19 -8.43 4.51
C ALA A 68 -7.18 -8.62 2.98
N VAL A 69 -6.04 -8.35 2.33
CA VAL A 69 -5.84 -8.62 0.90
C VAL A 69 -6.14 -10.08 0.58
N HIS A 70 -5.62 -11.02 1.37
CA HIS A 70 -5.87 -12.45 1.16
C HIS A 70 -7.37 -12.78 1.18
N GLU A 71 -8.09 -12.32 2.21
CA GLU A 71 -9.52 -12.61 2.34
C GLU A 71 -10.37 -12.01 1.21
N TYR A 72 -10.08 -10.79 0.77
CA TYR A 72 -10.77 -10.19 -0.37
C TYR A 72 -10.42 -10.89 -1.69
N ALA A 73 -9.17 -11.26 -1.90
CA ALA A 73 -8.75 -11.99 -3.09
C ALA A 73 -9.43 -13.37 -3.19
N ARG A 74 -9.64 -14.07 -2.06
CA ARG A 74 -10.34 -15.38 -2.03
C ARG A 74 -11.77 -15.34 -2.56
N ILE A 75 -12.44 -14.19 -2.47
CA ILE A 75 -13.79 -13.98 -3.00
C ILE A 75 -13.80 -13.29 -4.37
N GLY A 76 -12.64 -13.17 -5.02
CA GLY A 76 -12.48 -12.64 -6.37
C GLY A 76 -12.42 -11.11 -6.46
N TYR A 77 -12.16 -10.40 -5.36
CA TYR A 77 -12.08 -8.94 -5.38
C TYR A 77 -10.68 -8.48 -5.83
N GLY A 78 -10.64 -7.40 -6.63
CA GLY A 78 -9.43 -6.64 -6.82
C GLY A 78 -8.98 -5.98 -5.52
N CYS A 79 -7.68 -5.79 -5.32
CA CYS A 79 -7.16 -5.08 -4.15
C CYS A 79 -6.16 -4.01 -4.59
N VAL A 80 -6.27 -2.80 -4.04
CA VAL A 80 -5.23 -1.77 -4.04
C VAL A 80 -4.82 -1.47 -2.60
N VAL A 81 -3.52 -1.38 -2.37
CA VAL A 81 -2.93 -1.03 -1.09
C VAL A 81 -2.19 0.28 -1.24
N ASP A 82 -2.39 1.23 -0.32
CA ASP A 82 -1.50 2.39 -0.18
C ASP A 82 -0.68 2.26 1.11
N ASP A 83 0.64 2.13 0.94
CA ASP A 83 1.63 2.04 2.02
C ASP A 83 2.54 3.27 1.93
N ALA A 84 2.81 3.91 3.06
CA ALA A 84 3.84 4.95 3.12
C ALA A 84 5.23 4.28 3.23
N VAL A 85 5.97 4.25 2.11
CA VAL A 85 7.40 3.89 2.16
C VAL A 85 8.24 5.14 2.30
N PHE A 86 8.96 5.23 3.41
CA PHE A 86 9.92 6.29 3.69
C PHE A 86 11.26 6.01 2.97
N PRO A 87 11.99 7.06 2.54
CA PRO A 87 13.33 6.90 1.97
C PRO A 87 14.25 6.07 2.89
N GLY A 88 14.84 5.00 2.36
CA GLY A 88 15.67 4.04 3.11
C GLY A 88 14.98 2.73 3.51
N MET A 89 13.64 2.66 3.48
CA MET A 89 12.88 1.46 3.85
C MET A 89 12.50 0.56 2.66
N ILE A 90 12.71 1.03 1.42
CA ILE A 90 12.34 0.31 0.18
C ILE A 90 12.89 -1.12 0.18
N LYS A 91 14.17 -1.31 0.55
CA LYS A 91 14.80 -2.64 0.57
C LYS A 91 14.16 -3.60 1.60
N ILE A 92 13.79 -3.09 2.76
CA ILE A 92 13.19 -3.88 3.86
C ILE A 92 11.78 -4.33 3.48
N ILE A 93 11.01 -3.41 2.87
CA ILE A 93 9.64 -3.69 2.43
C ILE A 93 9.66 -4.64 1.23
N HIS A 94 10.61 -4.47 0.30
CA HIS A 94 10.82 -5.39 -0.81
C HIS A 94 11.14 -6.83 -0.36
N ASP A 95 12.04 -7.01 0.63
CA ASP A 95 12.40 -8.33 1.15
C ASP A 95 11.26 -8.98 1.96
N ARG A 96 10.52 -8.19 2.76
CA ARG A 96 9.39 -8.70 3.56
C ARG A 96 8.11 -8.94 2.73
N MET A 97 7.99 -8.31 1.56
CA MET A 97 6.90 -8.55 0.61
C MET A 97 7.24 -9.60 -0.46
N SER A 98 8.38 -10.29 -0.36
CA SER A 98 8.78 -11.36 -1.30
C SER A 98 7.71 -12.45 -1.46
N GLY A 99 7.04 -12.84 -0.37
CA GLY A 99 5.93 -13.81 -0.41
C GLY A 99 4.69 -13.34 -1.19
N TRP A 100 4.63 -12.08 -1.62
CA TRP A 100 3.53 -11.52 -2.41
C TRP A 100 3.79 -11.61 -3.92
N ARG A 101 5.05 -11.74 -4.35
CA ARG A 101 5.41 -11.92 -5.78
C ARG A 101 4.83 -13.22 -6.35
N ASP A 102 4.78 -14.26 -5.51
CA ASP A 102 4.22 -15.57 -5.88
C ASP A 102 2.69 -15.56 -6.02
N SER A 103 2.02 -14.45 -5.68
CA SER A 103 0.57 -14.28 -5.82
C SER A 103 0.12 -13.73 -7.19
N GLY A 104 1.06 -13.35 -8.08
CA GLY A 104 0.75 -12.75 -9.38
C GLY A 104 0.29 -11.29 -9.31
N ALA A 105 0.58 -10.59 -8.22
CA ALA A 105 0.23 -9.18 -8.03
C ALA A 105 1.16 -8.20 -8.78
N SER A 106 0.58 -7.14 -9.37
CA SER A 106 1.31 -6.02 -9.97
C SER A 106 1.77 -5.02 -8.90
N LEU A 107 3.05 -4.70 -8.85
CA LEU A 107 3.64 -3.73 -7.91
C LEU A 107 3.98 -2.43 -8.67
N ILE A 108 3.47 -1.29 -8.22
CA ILE A 108 3.91 0.04 -8.71
C ILE A 108 4.67 0.74 -7.58
N ASP A 109 5.94 1.07 -7.83
CA ASP A 109 6.78 1.83 -6.91
C ASP A 109 6.77 3.32 -7.29
N ASN A 110 6.04 4.14 -6.53
CA ASN A 110 5.93 5.58 -6.69
C ASN A 110 6.84 6.35 -5.69
N SER A 111 7.94 5.73 -5.22
CA SER A 111 8.88 6.41 -4.32
C SER A 111 9.70 7.51 -5.00
N GLY A 112 9.77 7.53 -6.34
CA GLY A 112 10.60 8.47 -7.11
C GLY A 112 9.89 9.11 -8.31
N MET A 113 8.57 8.95 -8.43
CA MET A 113 7.78 9.46 -9.56
C MET A 113 7.00 10.72 -9.15
N GLY A 114 6.82 11.64 -10.10
CA GLY A 114 5.86 12.74 -9.96
C GLY A 114 4.41 12.23 -10.10
N VAL A 115 3.43 13.03 -9.68
CA VAL A 115 2.00 12.68 -9.78
C VAL A 115 1.60 12.34 -11.23
N ASP A 116 1.99 13.16 -12.20
CA ASP A 116 1.65 12.95 -13.62
C ASP A 116 2.29 11.70 -14.22
N GLU A 117 3.52 11.40 -13.81
CA GLU A 117 4.29 10.23 -14.25
C GLU A 117 3.67 8.94 -13.69
N THR A 118 3.21 9.00 -12.43
CA THR A 118 2.47 7.92 -11.77
C THR A 118 1.13 7.67 -12.44
N VAL A 119 0.39 8.73 -12.77
CA VAL A 119 -0.88 8.65 -13.52
C VAL A 119 -0.64 8.07 -14.93
N GLY A 120 0.46 8.43 -15.59
CA GLY A 120 0.85 7.87 -16.89
C GLY A 120 1.12 6.36 -16.82
N LEU A 121 1.91 5.91 -15.83
CA LEU A 121 2.21 4.50 -15.63
C LEU A 121 0.95 3.70 -15.24
N LEU A 122 0.08 4.29 -14.42
CA LEU A 122 -1.23 3.73 -14.10
C LEU A 122 -2.10 3.55 -15.33
N ASN A 123 -2.19 4.56 -16.20
CA ASN A 123 -2.94 4.45 -17.45
C ASN A 123 -2.40 3.35 -18.37
N GLU A 124 -1.08 3.14 -18.38
CA GLU A 124 -0.46 2.07 -19.15
C GLU A 124 -0.77 0.68 -18.57
N VAL A 125 -0.66 0.51 -17.25
CA VAL A 125 -1.05 -0.72 -16.55
C VAL A 125 -2.55 -1.00 -16.69
N LEU A 126 -3.38 0.05 -16.68
CA LEU A 126 -4.83 -0.01 -16.88
C LEU A 126 -5.25 -0.39 -18.31
N ARG A 127 -4.41 -0.18 -19.33
CA ARG A 127 -4.69 -0.59 -20.72
C ARG A 127 -4.38 -2.07 -20.97
N GLN A 128 -3.58 -2.70 -20.11
CA GLN A 128 -3.08 -4.06 -20.32
C GLN A 128 -3.91 -5.15 -19.58
N GLY A 129 -5.00 -4.79 -18.88
CA GLY A 129 -5.87 -5.74 -18.17
C GLY A 129 -7.33 -5.29 -18.09
#